data_AF-A0A7M3YEL2-F1
#
_entry.id   AF-A0A7M3YEL2-F1
#
_cell.length_a   1.000
_cell.length_b   1.000
_cell.length_c   1.000
_cell.angle_alpha   90.00
_cell.angle_beta   90.00
_cell.angle_gamma   90.00
#
_symmetry.space_group_name_H-M   'P 1'
#
loop_
_entity.id
_entity.type
_entity.pdbx_description
1 polymer ?
#
loop_
_entity_poly.entity_id
_entity_poly.type
_entity_poly.pdbx_seq_one_letter_code
_entity_poly.pdbx_strand_id
1 'polypeptide(L)' 'RFIPSTHTPEEAAYLDAYTTAMEDQIITPEERKLLDTVAATYGLNAKIIKQLESEYEEMLEEE' A
#
# COMPACT_ATOMS: atom_id res chain seq x y z
N ARG A 1 12.01 -2.10 6.91
CA ARG A 1 10.60 -2.52 6.80
C ARG A 1 9.84 -1.81 7.90
N PHE A 2 9.24 -0.66 7.59
CA PHE A 2 8.46 0.17 8.51
C PHE A 2 6.99 -0.08 8.18
N ILE A 3 6.43 -1.13 8.74
CA ILE A 3 4.98 -1.30 8.76
C ILE A 3 4.63 -1.30 10.25
N PRO A 4 3.86 -0.31 10.73
CA PRO A 4 3.49 -0.27 12.13
C PRO A 4 2.75 -1.55 12.49
N SER A 5 3.04 -2.08 13.68
CA SER A 5 2.48 -3.34 14.22
C SER A 5 0.96 -3.32 14.43
N THR A 6 0.29 -2.27 13.95
CA THR A 6 -1.16 -2.04 13.94
C THR A 6 -1.86 -2.69 12.74
N HIS A 7 -1.13 -3.02 11.67
CA HIS A 7 -1.71 -3.64 10.48
C HIS A 7 -1.78 -5.16 10.59
N THR A 8 -2.84 -5.73 10.01
CA THR A 8 -2.92 -7.18 9.77
C THR A 8 -1.79 -7.64 8.83
N PRO A 9 -1.41 -8.93 8.85
CA PRO A 9 -0.41 -9.46 7.91
C PRO A 9 -0.73 -9.19 6.43
N GLU A 10 -2.02 -9.19 6.09
CA GLU A 10 -2.55 -8.90 4.76
C GLU A 10 -2.33 -7.44 4.36
N GLU A 11 -2.70 -6.51 5.23
CA GLU A 11 -2.48 -5.07 5.03
C GLU A 11 -0.99 -4.74 4.97
N ALA A 12 -0.17 -5.42 5.78
CA ALA A 12 1.28 -5.28 5.75
C ALA A 12 1.85 -5.74 4.39
N ALA A 13 1.42 -6.88 3.87
CA ALA A 13 1.86 -7.36 2.56
C ALA A 13 1.46 -6.40 1.42
N TYR A 14 0.28 -5.78 1.51
CA TYR A 14 -0.13 -4.73 0.59
C TYR A 14 0.77 -3.49 0.68
N LEU A 15 1.02 -3.00 1.90
CA LEU A 15 1.88 -1.83 2.15
C LEU A 15 3.33 -2.04 1.69
N ASP A 16 3.87 -3.26 1.82
CA ASP A 16 5.19 -3.57 1.27
C ASP A 16 5.20 -3.42 -0.26
N ALA A 17 4.18 -3.92 -0.95
CA ALA A 17 4.05 -3.77 -2.40
C ALA A 17 3.84 -2.30 -2.79
N TYR A 18 3.04 -1.56 -2.02
CA TYR A 18 2.79 -0.12 -2.23
C TYR A 18 4.08 0.69 -2.07
N THR A 19 4.86 0.42 -1.02
CA THR A 19 6.15 1.06 -0.75
C THR A 19 7.10 0.86 -1.94
N THR A 20 7.17 -0.36 -2.49
CA THR A 20 7.99 -0.62 -3.68
C THR A 20 7.50 0.14 -4.91
N ALA A 21 6.18 0.19 -5.13
CA ALA A 21 5.59 0.96 -6.24
C ALA A 21 5.75 2.48 -6.09
N MET A 22 6.03 2.97 -4.88
CA MET A 22 6.24 4.39 -4.58
C MET A 22 7.72 4.80 -4.53
N GLU A 23 8.67 3.90 -4.85
CA GLU A 23 10.10 4.19 -4.82
C GLU A 23 10.51 5.36 -5.73
N ASP A 24 9.84 5.52 -6.88
CA ASP A 24 10.04 6.62 -7.82
C ASP A 24 8.99 7.74 -7.70
N GLN A 25 8.14 7.66 -6.67
CA GLN A 25 7.02 8.55 -6.38
C GLN A 25 5.93 8.60 -7.46
N ILE A 26 5.88 7.64 -8.40
CA ILE A 26 4.89 7.61 -9.48
C ILE A 26 4.36 6.18 -9.68
N ILE A 27 3.11 5.94 -9.28
CA ILE A 27 2.45 4.66 -9.58
C ILE A 27 2.02 4.60 -11.04
N THR A 28 2.62 3.70 -11.79
CA THR A 28 2.24 3.39 -13.18
C THR A 28 0.94 2.56 -13.26
N PRO A 29 0.28 2.52 -14.43
CA PRO A 29 -0.90 1.66 -14.63
C PRO A 29 -0.61 0.17 -14.39
N GLU A 30 0.59 -0.29 -14.69
CA GLU A 30 1.05 -1.67 -14.47
C GLU A 30 1.19 -1.98 -12.98
N GLU A 31 1.79 -1.07 -12.21
CA GLU A 31 1.89 -1.19 -10.75
C GLU A 31 0.53 -1.12 -10.09
N ARG A 32 -0.37 -0.26 -10.57
CA ARG A 32 -1.75 -0.22 -10.06
C ARG A 32 -2.46 -1.57 -10.23
N LYS A 33 -2.32 -2.23 -11.39
CA LYS A 33 -2.88 -3.58 -11.61
C LYS A 33 -2.26 -4.62 -10.68
N LEU A 34 -0.96 -4.51 -10.40
CA LEU A 34 -0.27 -5.38 -9.45
C LEU A 34 -0.82 -5.19 -8.04
N LEU A 35 -0.95 -3.93 -7.60
CA LEU A 35 -1.54 -3.58 -6.30
C LEU A 35 -2.97 -4.08 -6.17
N ASP A 36 -3.81 -3.88 -7.20
CA ASP A 36 -5.18 -4.39 -7.25
C ASP A 36 -5.21 -5.93 -7.13
N THR A 37 -4.25 -6.62 -7.75
CA THR A 37 -4.12 -8.08 -7.67
C THR A 37 -3.73 -8.53 -6.27
N VAL A 38 -2.78 -7.84 -5.63
CA VAL A 38 -2.36 -8.11 -4.24
C VAL A 38 -3.54 -7.88 -3.29
N ALA A 39 -4.24 -6.76 -3.42
CA ALA A 39 -5.41 -6.44 -2.62
C ALA A 39 -6.52 -7.49 -2.77
N ALA A 40 -6.83 -7.89 -4.01
CA ALA A 40 -7.81 -8.93 -4.29
C ALA A 40 -7.41 -10.30 -3.70
N THR A 41 -6.11 -10.65 -3.77
CA THR A 41 -5.58 -11.90 -3.21
C THR A 41 -5.78 -11.98 -1.70
N TYR A 42 -5.64 -10.85 -1.02
CA TYR A 42 -5.82 -10.73 0.43
C TYR A 42 -7.24 -10.33 0.86
N GLY A 43 -8.17 -10.14 -0.08
CA GLY A 43 -9.54 -9.73 0.22
C GLY A 43 -9.66 -8.32 0.79
N LEU A 44 -8.68 -7.46 0.55
CA LEU A 44 -8.70 -6.07 0.98
C LEU A 44 -9.72 -5.29 0.14
N ASN A 45 -10.57 -4.50 0.82
CA ASN A 45 -11.55 -3.67 0.16
C ASN A 45 -10.99 -2.26 -0.14
N ALA A 46 -11.63 -1.55 -1.07
CA ALA A 46 -11.21 -0.22 -1.49
C ALA A 46 -11.11 0.82 -0.36
N LYS A 47 -11.90 0.67 0.72
CA LYS A 47 -11.83 1.58 1.87
C LYS A 47 -10.53 1.37 2.65
N ILE A 48 -10.16 0.12 2.88
CA ILE A 48 -8.90 -0.23 3.55
C ILE A 48 -7.72 0.20 2.68
N ILE A 49 -7.73 -0.12 1.39
CA ILE A 49 -6.68 0.29 0.44
C ILE A 49 -6.46 1.80 0.51
N LYS A 50 -7.53 2.59 0.36
CA LYS A 50 -7.43 4.05 0.41
C LYS A 50 -6.88 4.56 1.76
N GLN A 51 -7.27 3.93 2.87
CA GLN A 51 -6.76 4.30 4.18
C GLN A 51 -5.24 4.06 4.27
N LEU A 52 -4.79 2.87 3.85
CA LEU A 52 -3.37 2.50 3.87
C LEU A 52 -2.52 3.43 2.99
N GLU A 53 -2.99 3.75 1.79
CA GLU A 53 -2.29 4.65 0.87
C GLU A 53 -2.21 6.07 1.42
N SER A 54 -3.31 6.59 2.00
CA SER A 54 -3.35 7.92 2.63
C SER A 54 -2.40 8.00 3.83
N GLU A 55 -2.40 6.99 4.70
CA GLU A 55 -1.50 6.93 5.86
C GLU A 55 -0.03 6.91 5.42
N TYR A 56 0.29 6.17 4.37
CA TYR A 56 1.64 6.12 3.82
C TYR A 56 2.07 7.47 3.23
N GLU A 57 1.19 8.13 2.47
CA GLU A 57 1.45 9.45 1.89
C GLU A 57 1.62 10.53 2.97
N GLU A 58 0.78 10.52 4.01
CA GLU A 58 0.91 11.42 5.17
C GLU A 58 2.26 11.23 5.88
N MET A 59 2.72 9.99 6.05
CA MET A 59 4.03 9.70 6.64
C MET A 59 5.21 10.18 5.79
N LEU A 60 5.08 10.17 4.45
CA LEU A 60 6.10 10.70 3.55
C LEU A 60 6.19 12.23 3.58
N GLU A 61 5.07 12.92 3.83
CA GLU A 61 5.05 14.39 3.93
C GLU A 61 5.65 14.91 5.26
N GLU A 62 5.71 14.06 6.29
CA GLU A 62 6.28 14.39 7.59
C GLU A 62 7.82 14.21 7.67
N GLU A 63 8.47 13.66 6.63
CA GLU A 63 9.94 13.49 6.50
C GLU A 63 10.63 14.60 5.68
#